data_AF-A0A514LH82-F1
#
_entry.id   AF-A0A514LH82-F1
#
_cell.length_a   1.000
_cell.length_b   1.000
_cell.length_c   1.000
_cell.angle_alpha   90.00
_cell.angle_beta   90.00
_cell.angle_gamma   90.00
#
_symmetry.space_group_name_H-M   'P 1'
#
loop_
_entity.id
_entity.type
_entity.pdbx_description
1 polymer ?
#
loop_
_entity_poly.entity_id
_entity_poly.type
_entity_poly.pdbx_seq_one_letter_code
_entity_poly.pdbx_strand_id
1 'polypeptide(L)'
;MKQVLLLALILGMLFGCGLQESDSEQEHGGSNAASEVSGYVVEEEDERILVVDTESSSTASGGEHYDAVWLSGFSEDVDLGEKVNAGYGDAMEPYPGKHRMSLISK
;
A
#
# COMPACT_ATOMS: atom_id res chain seq x y z
N MET A 1 42.24 13.16 22.76
CA MET A 1 41.56 14.27 22.04
C MET A 1 41.03 13.85 20.67
N LYS A 2 41.82 13.20 19.80
CA LYS A 2 41.34 12.66 18.49
C LYS A 2 40.20 11.63 18.60
N GLN A 3 40.23 10.76 19.62
CA GLN A 3 39.22 9.71 19.84
C GLN A 3 37.85 10.29 20.26
N VAL A 4 37.83 11.37 21.05
CA VAL A 4 36.59 12.06 21.46
C VAL A 4 35.93 12.75 20.26
N LEU A 5 36.76 13.24 19.32
CA LEU A 5 36.29 13.90 18.11
C LEU A 5 35.63 12.92 17.12
N LEU A 6 36.11 11.67 17.06
CA LEU A 6 35.49 10.59 16.27
C LEU A 6 34.14 10.14 16.86
N LEU A 7 34.04 10.04 18.19
CA LEU A 7 32.80 9.67 18.88
C LEU A 7 31.68 10.71 18.70
N ALA A 8 32.02 11.99 18.68
CA ALA A 8 31.06 13.07 18.43
C ALA A 8 30.51 13.06 16.99
N LEU A 9 31.31 12.63 16.01
CA LEU A 9 30.95 12.62 14.59
C LEU A 9 29.96 11.49 14.26
N ILE A 10 30.13 10.33 14.89
CA ILE A 10 29.21 9.18 14.73
C ILE A 10 27.84 9.47 15.38
N LEU A 11 27.82 10.17 16.52
CA LEU A 11 26.59 10.50 17.22
C LEU A 11 25.71 11.52 16.45
N GLY A 12 26.33 12.36 15.61
CA GLY A 12 25.62 13.35 14.79
C GLY A 12 24.88 12.78 13.58
N MET A 13 25.29 11.61 13.06
CA MET A 13 24.64 10.99 11.89
C MET A 13 23.29 10.32 12.23
N LEU A 14 23.01 10.06 13.51
CA LEU A 14 21.79 9.35 13.93
C LEU A 14 20.55 10.25 14.10
N PHE A 15 20.69 11.57 13.99
CA PHE A 15 19.57 12.54 14.09
C PHE A 15 19.15 13.17 12.75
N GLY A 16 19.67 12.66 11.63
CA GLY A 16 19.54 13.26 10.29
C GLY A 16 18.52 12.61 9.35
N CYS A 17 17.45 11.98 9.85
CA CYS A 17 16.36 11.48 9.02
C CYS A 17 15.02 11.89 9.63
N GLY A 18 14.41 12.95 9.10
CA GLY A 18 13.06 13.34 9.50
C GLY A 18 12.72 14.80 9.26
N LEU A 19 12.69 15.22 7.99
CA LEU A 19 11.84 16.30 7.51
C LEU A 19 11.86 16.24 5.97
N GLN A 20 11.10 15.29 5.43
CA GLN A 20 10.64 15.34 4.06
C GLN A 20 9.27 16.01 4.12
N GLU A 21 9.26 17.34 4.03
CA GLU A 21 8.06 18.09 3.64
C GLU A 21 7.86 17.79 2.16
N SER A 22 7.04 16.78 1.89
CA SER A 22 6.41 16.60 0.59
C SER A 22 4.96 17.03 0.75
N ASP A 23 4.73 18.34 0.67
CA ASP A 23 3.45 18.86 0.24
C ASP A 23 3.29 18.51 -1.25
N SER A 24 2.96 17.25 -1.50
CA SER A 24 2.23 16.85 -2.69
C SER A 24 0.80 16.63 -2.23
N GLU A 25 -0.01 17.68 -2.41
CA GLU A 25 -1.46 17.58 -2.49
C GLU A 25 -1.79 16.64 -3.67
N GLN A 26 -1.72 15.34 -3.42
CA GLN A 26 -2.53 14.39 -4.16
C GLN A 26 -3.84 14.30 -3.39
N GLU A 27 -4.88 14.90 -3.95
CA GLU A 27 -6.25 14.55 -3.62
C GLU A 27 -6.47 13.07 -3.95
N HIS A 28 -6.05 12.17 -3.06
CA HIS A 28 -6.84 10.99 -2.80
C HIS A 28 -7.71 11.39 -1.62
N GLY A 29 -8.96 11.72 -1.93
CA GLY A 29 -9.90 12.36 -1.02
C GLY A 29 -9.83 11.74 0.37
N GLY A 30 -9.32 12.53 1.31
CA GLY A 30 -9.50 12.33 2.74
C GLY A 30 -10.99 12.36 3.03
N SER A 31 -11.61 11.21 2.91
CA SER A 31 -12.89 10.87 3.47
C SER A 31 -12.63 9.65 4.33
N ASN A 32 -13.37 9.51 5.42
CA ASN A 32 -13.44 8.25 6.16
C ASN A 32 -14.21 7.19 5.32
N ALA A 33 -14.01 7.16 3.99
CA ALA A 33 -14.61 6.26 3.04
C ALA A 33 -13.59 5.16 2.72
N ALA A 34 -13.99 3.91 2.89
CA ALA A 34 -13.18 2.78 2.47
C ALA A 34 -12.85 2.92 0.98
N SER A 35 -11.58 2.69 0.61
CA SER A 35 -11.21 2.46 -0.78
C SER A 35 -11.77 1.11 -1.23
N GLU A 36 -12.10 0.94 -2.50
CA GLU A 36 -12.66 -0.31 -3.02
C GLU A 36 -11.83 -0.81 -4.22
N VAL A 37 -11.67 -2.13 -4.34
CA VAL A 37 -11.08 -2.80 -5.50
C VAL A 37 -12.04 -3.87 -6.01
N SER A 38 -12.23 -3.93 -7.33
CA SER A 38 -12.97 -5.03 -7.97
C SER A 38 -12.09 -5.73 -8.99
N GLY A 39 -11.61 -6.92 -8.63
CA GLY A 39 -10.47 -7.52 -9.30
C GLY A 39 -10.45 -9.04 -9.21
N TYR A 40 -9.40 -9.63 -9.77
CA TYR A 40 -9.14 -11.06 -9.66
C TYR A 40 -8.04 -11.34 -8.65
N VAL A 41 -8.20 -12.43 -7.91
CA VAL A 41 -7.14 -12.96 -7.05
C VAL A 41 -6.08 -13.62 -7.92
N VAL A 42 -4.88 -13.05 -7.93
CA VAL A 42 -3.77 -13.54 -8.75
C VAL A 42 -2.71 -14.27 -7.94
N GLU A 43 -2.67 -14.03 -6.63
CA GLU A 43 -1.70 -14.63 -5.71
C GLU A 43 -2.30 -14.76 -4.31
N GLU A 44 -1.87 -15.79 -3.59
CA GLU A 44 -2.25 -16.08 -2.21
C GLU A 44 -0.97 -16.43 -1.44
N GLU A 45 -0.73 -15.72 -0.34
CA GLU A 45 0.41 -15.96 0.55
C GLU A 45 -0.04 -15.85 2.00
N ASP A 46 0.28 -16.86 2.82
CA ASP A 46 -0.07 -16.90 4.24
C ASP A 46 -1.58 -16.69 4.49
N GLU A 47 -1.97 -15.48 4.93
CA GLU A 47 -3.33 -15.05 5.23
C GLU A 47 -3.70 -13.75 4.46
N ARG A 48 -3.07 -13.55 3.30
CA ARG A 48 -3.32 -12.43 2.40
C ARG A 48 -3.46 -12.87 0.95
N ILE A 49 -4.25 -12.11 0.21
CA ILE A 49 -4.47 -12.30 -1.23
C ILE A 49 -4.04 -11.04 -1.98
N LEU A 50 -3.48 -11.20 -3.18
CA LEU A 50 -3.21 -10.11 -4.10
C LEU A 50 -4.35 -10.02 -5.11
N VAL A 51 -5.02 -8.87 -5.12
CA VAL A 51 -6.12 -8.59 -6.05
C VAL A 51 -5.65 -7.56 -7.06
N VAL A 52 -5.81 -7.85 -8.36
CA VAL A 52 -5.54 -6.91 -9.45
C VAL A 52 -6.86 -6.40 -9.99
N ASP A 53 -7.02 -5.07 -10.02
CA ASP A 53 -8.24 -4.43 -10.51
C ASP A 53 -8.52 -4.80 -11.98
N THR A 54 -9.80 -4.91 -12.32
CA THR A 54 -10.23 -5.10 -13.71
C THR A 54 -10.22 -3.83 -14.54
N GLU A 55 -10.24 -2.67 -13.89
CA GLU A 55 -10.18 -1.35 -14.53
C GLU A 55 -8.73 -0.82 -14.51
N SER A 56 -8.31 -0.22 -15.62
CA SER A 56 -6.97 0.36 -15.74
C SER A 56 -6.93 1.80 -15.24
N SER A 57 -5.91 2.13 -14.46
CA SER A 57 -5.54 3.47 -14.05
C SER A 57 -4.57 4.11 -15.05
N SER A 58 -4.72 5.42 -15.26
CA SER A 58 -3.82 6.19 -16.13
C SER A 58 -2.72 6.89 -15.33
N THR A 59 -1.49 6.87 -15.81
CA THR A 59 -0.40 7.69 -15.28
C THR A 59 -0.48 9.11 -15.85
N ALA A 60 0.13 10.08 -15.15
CA ALA A 60 0.23 11.45 -15.66
C ALA A 60 0.98 11.57 -17.00
N SER A 61 1.82 10.58 -17.34
CA SER A 61 2.52 10.48 -18.63
C SER A 61 1.72 9.77 -19.73
N GLY A 62 0.46 9.38 -19.46
CA GLY A 62 -0.44 8.72 -20.41
C GLY A 62 -0.21 7.21 -20.58
N GLY A 63 0.47 6.57 -19.63
CA GLY A 63 0.58 5.11 -19.57
C GLY A 63 -0.62 4.50 -18.83
N GLU A 64 -1.05 3.33 -19.23
CA GLU A 64 -2.09 2.56 -18.53
C GLU A 64 -1.44 1.48 -17.66
N HIS A 65 -2.00 1.27 -16.48
CA HIS A 65 -1.61 0.21 -15.54
C HIS A 65 -2.85 -0.31 -14.81
N TYR A 66 -2.74 -1.49 -14.21
CA TYR A 66 -3.77 -2.04 -13.34
C TYR A 66 -3.26 -1.98 -11.92
N ASP A 67 -4.06 -1.42 -11.02
CA ASP A 67 -3.71 -1.34 -9.61
C ASP A 67 -3.82 -2.72 -8.96
N ALA A 68 -2.91 -2.98 -8.02
CA ALA A 68 -2.84 -4.23 -7.29
C ALA A 68 -2.76 -3.98 -5.78
N VAL A 69 -3.53 -4.73 -5.01
CA VAL A 69 -3.73 -4.51 -3.58
C VAL A 69 -3.58 -5.83 -2.83
N TRP A 70 -2.69 -5.88 -1.85
CA TRP A 70 -2.64 -6.98 -0.90
C TRP A 70 -3.71 -6.79 0.17
N LEU A 71 -4.60 -7.77 0.30
CA LEU A 71 -5.72 -7.76 1.22
C LEU A 71 -5.62 -8.90 2.23
N SER A 72 -5.89 -8.62 3.50
CA SER A 72 -5.83 -9.58 4.61
C SER A 72 -7.03 -9.44 5.53
N GLY A 73 -7.31 -10.48 6.32
CA GLY A 73 -8.41 -10.47 7.30
C GLY A 73 -9.78 -10.80 6.72
N PHE A 74 -9.83 -11.53 5.61
CA PHE A 74 -11.05 -12.12 5.07
C PHE A 74 -11.50 -13.30 5.94
N SER A 75 -12.81 -13.47 6.11
CA SER A 75 -13.42 -14.56 6.89
C SER A 75 -13.90 -15.72 6.03
N GLU A 76 -13.88 -15.56 4.72
CA GLU A 76 -14.34 -16.52 3.73
C GLU A 76 -13.15 -17.08 2.97
N ASP A 77 -13.20 -18.37 2.61
CA ASP A 77 -12.20 -18.95 1.73
C ASP A 77 -12.31 -18.29 0.34
N VAL A 78 -11.17 -17.87 -0.22
CA VAL A 78 -11.07 -17.22 -1.52
C VAL A 78 -10.09 -18.00 -2.39
N ASP A 79 -10.50 -18.37 -3.59
CA ASP A 79 -9.67 -19.17 -4.49
C ASP A 79 -8.84 -18.30 -5.44
N LEU A 80 -7.66 -18.79 -5.84
CA LEU A 80 -6.90 -18.21 -6.95
C LEU A 80 -7.75 -18.15 -8.24
N GLY A 81 -7.75 -16.99 -8.90
CA GLY A 81 -8.54 -16.71 -10.09
C GLY A 81 -9.99 -16.30 -9.82
N GLU A 82 -10.42 -16.28 -8.56
CA GLU A 82 -11.74 -15.78 -8.17
C GLU A 82 -11.85 -14.26 -8.38
N LYS A 83 -13.01 -13.78 -8.82
CA LYS A 83 -13.31 -12.35 -8.88
C LYS A 83 -13.89 -11.91 -7.54
N VAL A 84 -13.34 -10.84 -6.98
CA VAL A 84 -13.77 -10.30 -5.68
C VAL A 84 -14.04 -8.81 -5.79
N ASN A 85 -14.93 -8.31 -4.93
CA ASN A 85 -15.10 -6.90 -4.64
C ASN A 85 -14.77 -6.67 -3.16
N ALA A 86 -13.85 -5.75 -2.88
CA ALA A 86 -13.23 -5.62 -1.58
C ALA A 86 -13.08 -4.15 -1.16
N GLY A 87 -13.59 -3.80 0.01
CA GLY A 87 -13.36 -2.51 0.64
C GLY A 87 -12.16 -2.57 1.60
N TYR A 88 -11.27 -1.58 1.56
CA TYR A 88 -10.05 -1.53 2.38
C TYR A 88 -9.71 -0.10 2.84
N GLY A 89 -8.96 0.00 3.95
CA GLY A 89 -8.53 1.27 4.54
C GLY A 89 -7.18 1.76 4.00
N ASP A 90 -6.56 2.72 4.70
CA ASP A 90 -5.28 3.31 4.29
C ASP A 90 -4.15 2.27 4.09
N ALA A 91 -3.25 2.57 3.14
CA ALA A 91 -2.08 1.76 2.84
C ALA A 91 -1.11 1.74 4.01
N MET A 92 -0.63 0.55 4.38
CA MET A 92 0.40 0.41 5.42
C MET A 92 1.83 0.42 4.84
N GLU A 93 2.01 0.16 3.53
CA GLU A 93 3.31 -0.11 2.88
C GLU A 93 3.34 0.33 1.40
N PRO A 94 4.54 0.47 0.77
CA PRO A 94 4.68 0.89 -0.64
C PRO A 94 4.17 -0.15 -1.66
N TYR A 95 4.00 0.29 -2.91
CA TYR A 95 3.34 -0.47 -3.99
C TYR A 95 3.94 -1.86 -4.28
N PRO A 96 3.12 -2.91 -4.49
CA PRO A 96 1.66 -2.91 -4.32
C PRO A 96 1.29 -2.74 -2.84
N GLY A 97 0.37 -1.81 -2.58
CA GLY A 97 0.02 -1.41 -1.22
C GLY A 97 -0.52 -2.59 -0.43
N LYS A 98 -0.15 -2.67 0.85
CA LYS A 98 -0.72 -3.66 1.78
C LYS A 98 -1.80 -3.02 2.62
N HIS A 99 -2.98 -3.64 2.62
CA HIS A 99 -4.17 -3.13 3.29
C HIS A 99 -4.88 -4.23 4.07
N ARG A 100 -5.58 -3.81 5.12
CA ARG A 100 -6.53 -4.67 5.83
C ARG A 100 -7.90 -4.51 5.18
N MET A 101 -8.54 -5.63 4.90
CA MET A 101 -9.89 -5.69 4.37
C MET A 101 -10.90 -5.21 5.43
N SER A 102 -11.91 -4.47 4.99
CA SER A 102 -13.09 -4.15 5.78
C SER A 102 -14.26 -5.07 5.41
N LEU A 103 -14.47 -5.33 4.12
CA LEU A 103 -15.57 -6.14 3.59
C LEU A 103 -15.16 -6.85 2.29
N ILE A 104 -15.71 -8.04 2.05
CA ILE A 104 -15.62 -8.76 0.76
C ILE A 104 -17.03 -9.11 0.27
N SER A 105 -17.27 -9.00 -1.03
CA SER A 105 -18.47 -9.49 -1.72
C SER A 105 -18.06 -10.24 -2.98
N LYS A 106 -18.69 -11.39 -3.22
CA LYS A 106 -18.49 -12.27 -4.38
C LYS A 106 -19.60 -12.08 -5.41
#